data_AF-A0A1Q7RF13-F1
#
_entry.id   AF-A0A1Q7RF13-F1
#
_cell.length_a   1.000
_cell.length_b   1.000
_cell.length_c   1.000
_cell.angle_alpha   90.00
_cell.angle_beta   90.00
_cell.angle_gamma   90.00
#
_symmetry.space_group_name_H-M   'P 1'
#
loop_
_entity.id
_entity.type
_entity.pdbx_description
1 polymer ?
#
loop_
_entity_poly.entity_id
_entity_poly.type
_entity_poly.pdbx_seq_one_letter_code
_entity_poly.pdbx_strand_id
1 'polypeptide(L)'
;MIRSIIERTGCKIDVEDDGRINIASVDESSALKAIEIIKEITAEAEVGKTYLGKVTRIANFGAFVEILPGLEGLLHISELAEHRVKEVKDEINEGEEILVKVIDVDGDRIRLSRKAVLRDSGRGGPRRPFGGGGHGRRHHSSRHR
;
A
#
# COMPACT_ATOMS: atom_id res chain seq x y z
N MET A 1 5.16 4.22 -25.77
CA MET A 1 4.71 5.38 -24.98
C MET A 1 5.65 6.58 -25.07
N ILE A 2 6.95 6.44 -24.81
CA ILE A 2 7.91 7.56 -24.71
C ILE A 2 8.06 8.40 -26.00
N ARG A 3 8.08 7.78 -27.19
CA ARG A 3 8.18 8.51 -28.47
C ARG A 3 7.04 9.49 -28.73
N SER A 4 5.82 9.16 -28.29
CA SER A 4 4.64 10.03 -28.50
C SER A 4 4.67 11.29 -27.62
N ILE A 5 5.30 11.20 -26.44
CA ILE A 5 5.47 12.34 -25.53
C ILE A 5 6.50 13.30 -26.13
N ILE A 6 7.63 12.77 -26.62
CA ILE A 6 8.70 13.54 -27.29
C ILE A 6 8.15 14.35 -28.47
N GLU A 7 7.27 13.76 -29.30
CA GLU A 7 6.66 14.46 -30.43
C GLU A 7 5.67 15.56 -29.99
N ARG A 8 4.93 15.36 -28.89
CA ARG A 8 3.93 16.32 -28.42
C ARG A 8 4.52 17.48 -27.61
N THR A 9 5.60 17.24 -26.87
CA THR A 9 6.25 18.26 -26.03
C THR A 9 7.50 18.86 -26.67
N GLY A 10 8.09 18.19 -27.67
CA GLY A 10 9.35 18.60 -28.28
C GLY A 10 10.57 18.40 -27.35
N CYS A 11 10.39 17.68 -26.24
CA CYS A 11 11.44 17.48 -25.24
C CYS A 11 12.25 16.22 -25.56
N LYS A 12 13.56 16.28 -25.30
CA LYS A 12 14.42 15.09 -25.30
C LYS A 12 14.28 14.39 -23.96
N ILE A 13 13.71 13.19 -23.96
CA ILE A 13 13.50 12.38 -22.75
C ILE A 13 14.37 11.14 -22.90
N ASP A 14 15.31 10.96 -21.98
CA ASP A 14 16.20 9.81 -21.89
C ASP A 14 15.85 9.04 -20.61
N VAL A 15 15.68 7.73 -20.72
CA VAL A 15 15.35 6.85 -19.58
C VAL A 15 16.51 5.89 -19.41
N GLU A 16 17.17 5.96 -18.26
CA GLU A 16 18.28 5.09 -17.90
C GLU A 16 17.75 3.81 -17.22
N ASP A 17 18.48 2.70 -17.35
CA ASP A 17 18.10 1.38 -16.80
C ASP A 17 18.02 1.34 -15.25
N ASP A 18 18.51 2.38 -14.57
CA ASP A 18 18.42 2.56 -13.12
C ASP A 18 17.15 3.32 -12.67
N GLY A 19 16.24 3.63 -13.61
CA GLY A 19 15.00 4.32 -13.34
C GLY A 19 15.12 5.85 -13.30
N ARG A 20 16.27 6.41 -13.71
CA ARG A 20 16.42 7.86 -13.85
C ARG A 20 15.87 8.34 -15.18
N ILE A 21 15.03 9.38 -15.12
CA ILE A 21 14.44 10.02 -16.30
C ILE A 21 15.08 11.39 -16.46
N ASN A 22 15.90 11.55 -17.49
CA ASN A 22 16.57 12.80 -17.83
C ASN A 22 15.74 13.56 -18.88
N ILE A 23 15.27 14.76 -18.52
CA ILE A 23 14.45 15.61 -19.39
C ILE A 23 15.26 16.82 -19.81
N ALA A 24 15.53 16.94 -21.11
CA ALA A 24 16.16 18.11 -21.72
C ALA A 24 15.16 18.84 -22.63
N SER A 25 14.90 20.11 -22.31
CA SER A 25 14.03 21.00 -23.06
C SER A 25 14.74 22.32 -23.34
N VAL A 26 14.39 22.95 -24.46
CA VAL A 26 14.84 24.31 -24.83
C VAL A 26 13.90 25.40 -24.30
N ASP A 27 12.74 25.02 -23.78
CA ASP A 27 11.71 25.92 -23.26
C ASP A 27 11.21 25.45 -21.90
N GLU A 28 11.07 26.38 -20.95
CA GLU A 28 10.63 26.10 -19.58
C GLU A 28 9.17 25.61 -19.53
N SER A 29 8.31 26.13 -20.41
CA SER A 29 6.90 25.74 -20.48
C SER A 29 6.73 24.30 -20.99
N SER A 30 7.58 23.88 -21.94
CA SER A 30 7.58 22.51 -22.44
C SER A 30 8.17 21.53 -21.42
N ALA A 31 9.19 21.94 -20.67
CA ALA A 31 9.77 21.13 -19.60
C ALA A 31 8.75 20.82 -18.51
N LEU A 32 8.01 21.85 -18.05
CA LEU A 32 6.96 21.69 -17.05
C LEU A 32 5.84 20.75 -17.51
N LYS A 33 5.36 20.90 -18.75
CA LYS A 33 4.35 19.99 -19.33
C LYS A 33 4.85 18.57 -19.45
N ALA A 34 6.10 18.37 -19.87
CA ALA A 34 6.70 17.05 -19.95
C ALA A 34 6.80 16.40 -18.56
N ILE A 35 7.22 17.15 -17.54
CA ILE A 35 7.29 16.67 -16.15
C ILE A 35 5.89 16.28 -15.65
N GLU A 36 4.86 17.07 -15.93
CA GLU A 36 3.49 16.82 -15.47
C GLU A 36 2.91 15.56 -16.12
N ILE A 37 3.05 15.45 -17.46
CA ILE A 37 2.63 14.27 -18.23
C ILE A 37 3.41 13.02 -17.79
N ILE A 38 4.73 13.13 -17.59
CA ILE A 38 5.55 12.02 -17.12
C ILE A 38 5.12 11.62 -15.71
N LYS A 39 4.92 12.55 -14.78
CA LYS A 39 4.44 12.26 -13.43
C LYS A 39 3.07 11.59 -13.40
N GLU A 40 2.14 11.96 -14.28
CA GLU A 40 0.86 11.27 -14.40
C GLU A 40 1.02 9.84 -14.94
N ILE A 41 1.95 9.63 -15.88
CA ILE A 41 2.17 8.32 -16.53
C ILE A 41 3.07 7.41 -15.68
N THR A 42 3.97 7.97 -14.86
CA THR A 42 4.92 7.28 -13.98
C THR A 42 4.54 7.44 -12.51
N ALA A 43 3.26 7.66 -12.19
CA ALA A 43 2.77 7.61 -10.82
C ALA A 43 2.83 6.15 -10.33
N GLU A 44 4.03 5.68 -10.02
CA GLU A 44 4.29 4.31 -9.61
C GLU A 44 3.93 4.15 -8.13
N ALA A 45 3.29 3.03 -7.81
CA ALA A 45 3.05 2.65 -6.43
C ALA A 45 4.37 2.43 -5.70
N GLU A 46 4.68 3.25 -4.70
CA GLU A 46 5.83 2.98 -3.85
C GLU A 46 5.62 1.71 -3.01
N VAL A 47 6.53 0.74 -3.16
CA VAL A 47 6.58 -0.48 -2.35
C VAL A 47 6.70 -0.11 -0.88
N GLY A 48 5.81 -0.66 -0.05
CA GLY A 48 5.77 -0.41 1.39
C GLY A 48 4.89 0.77 1.81
N LYS A 49 4.31 1.53 0.88
CA LYS A 49 3.26 2.52 1.21
C LYS A 49 1.87 1.88 1.24
N THR A 50 1.01 2.50 2.05
CA THR A 50 -0.40 2.15 2.16
C THR A 50 -1.21 3.13 1.33
N TYR A 51 -2.09 2.60 0.48
CA TYR A 51 -2.98 3.37 -0.37
C TYR A 51 -4.44 2.99 -0.08
N LEU A 52 -5.35 3.94 -0.28
CA LEU A 52 -6.78 3.66 -0.31
C LEU A 52 -7.13 3.23 -1.74
N GLY A 53 -7.40 1.95 -1.92
CA GLY A 53 -7.70 1.38 -3.23
C GLY A 53 -9.16 0.99 -3.36
N LYS A 54 -9.74 1.21 -4.53
CA LYS A 54 -11.12 0.86 -4.83
C LYS A 54 -11.19 -0.49 -5.55
N VAL A 55 -12.02 -1.40 -5.07
CA VAL A 55 -12.21 -2.71 -5.71
C VAL A 55 -12.89 -2.51 -7.06
N THR A 56 -12.17 -2.74 -8.15
CA THR A 56 -12.73 -2.67 -9.52
C THR A 56 -13.40 -3.97 -9.90
N ARG A 57 -12.84 -5.11 -9.49
CA ARG A 57 -13.35 -6.43 -9.82
C ARG A 57 -12.99 -7.49 -8.79
N ILE A 58 -13.89 -8.41 -8.51
CA ILE A 58 -13.62 -9.55 -7.62
C ILE A 58 -13.45 -10.84 -8.45
N ALA A 59 -12.49 -11.68 -8.07
CA ALA A 59 -12.24 -13.00 -8.65
C ALA A 59 -12.25 -14.10 -7.57
N ASN A 60 -12.35 -15.36 -7.97
CA ASN A 60 -12.43 -16.49 -7.02
C ASN A 60 -11.15 -16.67 -6.16
N PHE A 61 -10.02 -16.15 -6.62
CA PHE A 61 -8.71 -16.27 -5.96
C PHE A 61 -8.20 -14.93 -5.38
N GLY A 62 -8.95 -13.84 -5.54
CA GLY A 62 -8.52 -12.50 -5.10
C GLY A 62 -9.42 -11.37 -5.60
N ALA A 63 -8.98 -10.13 -5.47
CA ALA A 63 -9.65 -8.96 -6.01
C ALA A 63 -8.67 -8.00 -6.68
N PHE A 64 -9.14 -7.34 -7.72
CA PHE A 64 -8.48 -6.25 -8.39
C PHE A 64 -8.88 -4.95 -7.71
N VAL A 65 -7.88 -4.21 -7.28
CA VAL A 65 -8.03 -2.99 -6.50
C VAL A 65 -7.22 -1.91 -7.20
N GLU A 66 -7.91 -0.88 -7.67
CA GLU A 66 -7.29 0.29 -8.28
C GLU A 66 -6.89 1.26 -7.18
N ILE A 67 -5.59 1.54 -7.08
CA ILE A 67 -5.04 2.47 -6.08
C ILE A 67 -4.74 3.85 -6.67
N LEU A 68 -4.43 3.90 -7.96
CA LEU A 68 -4.17 5.11 -8.72
C LEU A 68 -4.71 4.93 -10.15
N PRO A 69 -5.06 6.02 -10.86
CA PRO A 69 -5.58 5.92 -12.23
C PRO A 69 -4.55 5.29 -13.16
N GLY A 70 -4.88 4.12 -13.73
CA GLY A 70 -3.96 3.32 -14.55
C GLY A 70 -3.10 2.32 -13.76
N LEU A 71 -3.31 2.22 -12.45
CA LEU A 71 -2.51 1.39 -11.56
C LEU A 71 -3.40 0.41 -10.76
N GLU A 72 -3.53 -0.80 -11.28
CA GLU A 72 -4.31 -1.88 -10.67
C GLU A 72 -3.41 -2.86 -9.91
N GLY A 73 -3.82 -3.17 -8.69
CA GLY A 73 -3.17 -4.18 -7.87
C GLY A 73 -4.05 -5.40 -7.64
N LEU A 74 -3.39 -6.56 -7.56
CA LEU A 74 -4.01 -7.82 -7.25
C LEU A 74 -3.86 -8.12 -5.76
N LEU A 75 -5.00 -8.23 -5.08
CA LEU A 75 -5.11 -8.64 -3.69
C LEU A 75 -5.49 -10.12 -3.63
N HIS A 76 -4.58 -10.98 -3.21
CA HIS A 76 -4.83 -12.42 -3.13
C HIS A 76 -5.77 -12.75 -1.96
N ILE A 77 -6.65 -13.75 -2.09
CA ILE A 77 -7.58 -14.16 -1.01
C ILE A 77 -6.84 -14.55 0.28
N SER A 78 -5.65 -15.14 0.15
CA SER A 78 -4.78 -15.48 1.29
C SER A 78 -4.19 -14.26 2.01
N GLU A 79 -4.14 -13.11 1.34
CA GLU A 79 -3.62 -11.84 1.86
C GLU A 79 -4.74 -10.89 2.32
N LEU A 80 -6.00 -11.34 2.19
CA LEU A 80 -7.20 -10.62 2.60
C LEU A 80 -7.35 -10.63 4.13
N ALA A 81 -7.24 -11.79 4.75
CA ALA A 81 -7.39 -11.98 6.20
C ALA A 81 -6.53 -13.16 6.71
N GLU A 82 -6.21 -13.17 8.01
CA GLU A 82 -5.46 -14.27 8.65
C GLU A 82 -6.32 -15.54 8.84
N HIS A 83 -7.64 -15.43 8.75
CA HIS A 83 -8.57 -16.56 8.81
C HIS A 83 -8.90 -17.12 7.42
N ARG A 84 -9.43 -18.35 7.38
CA ARG A 84 -9.85 -19.03 6.15
C ARG A 84 -11.10 -18.35 5.56
N VAL A 85 -10.88 -17.42 4.63
CA VAL A 85 -11.95 -16.78 3.85
C VAL A 85 -12.50 -17.79 2.84
N LYS A 86 -13.81 -18.02 2.83
CA LYS A 86 -14.48 -18.91 1.86
C LYS A 86 -14.71 -18.19 0.53
N GLU A 87 -15.14 -16.94 0.57
CA GLU A 87 -15.43 -16.12 -0.59
C GLU A 87 -14.90 -14.71 -0.38
N VAL A 88 -14.25 -14.14 -1.41
CA VAL A 88 -13.70 -12.78 -1.35
C VAL A 88 -14.82 -11.73 -1.13
N LYS A 89 -16.02 -12.02 -1.64
CA LYS A 89 -17.22 -11.18 -1.54
C LYS A 89 -17.76 -10.98 -0.12
N ASP A 90 -17.46 -11.89 0.81
CA ASP A 90 -17.86 -11.73 2.22
C ASP A 90 -17.04 -10.65 2.93
N GLU A 91 -15.82 -10.40 2.45
CA GLU A 91 -14.86 -9.51 3.10
C GLU A 91 -14.70 -8.16 2.41
N ILE A 92 -14.92 -8.11 1.09
CA ILE A 92 -14.83 -6.89 0.27
C ILE A 92 -15.89 -6.92 -0.83
N ASN A 93 -16.50 -5.77 -1.12
CA ASN A 93 -17.49 -5.63 -2.18
C ASN A 93 -16.92 -4.92 -3.42
N GLU A 94 -17.52 -5.18 -4.60
CA GLU A 94 -17.18 -4.44 -5.82
C GLU A 94 -17.53 -2.96 -5.64
N GLY A 95 -16.57 -2.09 -5.89
CA GLY A 95 -16.68 -0.64 -5.69
C GLY A 95 -16.37 -0.15 -4.28
N GLU A 96 -16.01 -1.04 -3.34
CA GLU A 96 -15.62 -0.66 -1.98
C GLU A 96 -14.19 -0.12 -1.93
N GLU A 97 -13.96 0.87 -1.07
CA GLU A 97 -12.65 1.48 -0.84
C GLU A 97 -11.98 0.83 0.37
N ILE A 98 -10.84 0.18 0.15
CA ILE A 98 -10.09 -0.55 1.17
C ILE A 98 -8.65 -0.06 1.25
N LEU A 99 -8.10 -0.03 2.47
CA LEU A 99 -6.68 0.26 2.66
C LEU A 99 -5.84 -0.98 2.34
N VAL A 100 -4.89 -0.81 1.42
CA VAL A 100 -4.01 -1.86 0.92
C VAL A 100 -2.57 -1.39 0.97
N LYS A 101 -1.65 -2.27 1.36
CA LYS A 101 -0.21 -1.99 1.32
C LYS A 101 0.38 -2.62 0.07
N VAL A 102 1.20 -1.85 -0.64
CA VAL A 102 1.96 -2.34 -1.78
C VAL A 102 3.11 -3.16 -1.23
N ILE A 103 3.13 -4.46 -1.52
CA ILE A 103 4.21 -5.35 -1.07
C ILE A 103 5.27 -5.55 -2.15
N ASP A 104 4.87 -5.42 -3.41
CA ASP A 104 5.72 -5.69 -4.56
C ASP A 104 5.10 -5.03 -5.80
N VAL A 105 5.96 -4.51 -6.69
CA VAL A 105 5.55 -3.88 -7.95
C VAL A 105 6.42 -4.48 -9.06
N ASP A 106 5.78 -5.12 -10.03
CA ASP A 106 6.43 -5.78 -11.16
C ASP A 106 5.82 -5.23 -12.46
N GLY A 107 6.35 -4.09 -12.93
CA GLY A 107 5.82 -3.36 -14.08
C GLY A 107 4.34 -2.98 -13.87
N ASP A 108 3.46 -3.46 -14.75
CA ASP A 108 2.00 -3.26 -14.67
C ASP A 108 1.30 -4.08 -13.56
N ARG A 109 1.98 -5.03 -12.91
CA ARG A 109 1.37 -5.89 -11.89
C ARG A 109 1.80 -5.50 -10.49
N ILE A 110 0.85 -5.04 -9.70
CA ILE A 110 1.09 -4.68 -8.30
C ILE A 110 0.53 -5.77 -7.41
N ARG A 111 1.34 -6.25 -6.46
CA ARG A 111 0.86 -7.14 -5.41
C ARG A 111 0.47 -6.29 -4.21
N LEU A 112 -0.78 -6.45 -3.80
CA LEU A 112 -1.35 -5.78 -2.65
C LEU A 112 -1.55 -6.77 -1.51
N SER A 113 -1.33 -6.31 -0.28
CA SER A 113 -1.63 -7.07 0.92
C SER A 113 -2.40 -6.22 1.93
N ARG A 114 -3.53 -6.75 2.40
CA ARG A 114 -4.34 -6.14 3.47
C ARG A 114 -3.75 -6.48 4.84
N LYS A 115 -3.20 -7.68 5.01
CA LYS A 115 -2.50 -8.11 6.24
C LYS A 115 -1.38 -7.18 6.66
N ALA A 116 -0.62 -6.66 5.69
CA ALA A 116 0.49 -5.78 6.00
C ALA A 116 0.03 -4.41 6.57
N VAL A 117 -1.18 -3.95 6.24
CA VAL A 117 -1.82 -2.76 6.84
C VAL A 117 -2.24 -3.03 8.28
N LEU A 118 -2.85 -4.19 8.55
CA LEU A 118 -3.23 -4.61 9.90
C LEU A 118 -2.02 -4.72 10.83
N ARG A 119 -0.88 -5.24 10.32
CA ARG A 119 0.37 -5.33 11.10
C ARG A 119 1.00 -3.97 11.39
N ASP A 120 0.89 -3.02 10.47
CA ASP A 120 1.43 -1.66 10.65
C ASP A 120 0.64 -0.89 11.72
N SER A 121 -0.70 -0.99 11.66
CA SER A 121 -1.62 -0.43 12.65
C SER A 121 -1.44 -1.04 14.06
N GLY A 122 -0.81 -2.22 14.15
CA GLY A 122 -0.49 -2.90 15.40
C GLY A 122 0.74 -2.37 16.16
N ARG A 123 1.57 -1.50 15.57
CA ARG A 123 2.72 -0.89 16.28
C ARG A 123 2.37 0.35 17.12
N GLY A 124 1.10 0.73 17.16
CA GLY A 124 0.58 1.84 17.97
C GLY A 124 -0.35 1.43 19.13
N GLY A 125 -0.52 0.14 19.44
CA GLY A 125 -1.38 -0.28 20.54
C GLY A 125 -0.80 0.12 21.90
N PRO A 126 -1.54 0.82 22.79
CA PRO A 126 -1.02 1.24 24.08
C PRO A 126 -0.57 0.01 24.86
N ARG A 127 0.69 0.02 25.30
CA ARG A 127 1.22 -0.94 26.28
C ARG A 127 0.22 -0.98 27.44
N ARG A 128 -0.54 -2.06 27.56
CA ARG A 128 -1.34 -2.31 28.75
C ARG A 128 -0.35 -2.31 29.92
N PRO A 129 -0.44 -1.38 30.90
CA PRO A 129 0.34 -1.55 32.11
C PRO A 129 -0.20 -2.81 32.79
N PHE A 130 0.68 -3.79 32.99
CA PHE A 130 0.42 -4.94 33.84
C PHE A 130 0.15 -4.42 35.26
N GLY A 131 -1.12 -4.23 35.58
CA GLY A 131 -1.61 -4.00 36.92
C GLY A 131 -2.25 -5.27 37.47
N GLY A 132 -1.75 -5.77 38.59
CA GLY A 132 -2.58 -6.42 39.60
C GLY A 132 -2.17 -7.82 40.05
N GLY A 133 -1.66 -7.90 41.28
CA GLY A 133 -1.57 -9.12 42.11
C GLY A 133 -0.15 -9.32 42.65
N GLY A 134 0.30 -8.80 43.78
CA GLY A 134 -0.40 -8.61 45.05
C GLY A 134 -0.16 -9.83 45.95
N HIS A 135 0.91 -9.83 46.75
CA HIS A 135 0.89 -10.48 48.06
C HIS A 135 1.86 -9.82 49.04
N GLY A 136 1.28 -9.42 50.16
CA GLY A 136 1.85 -8.55 51.17
C GLY A 136 3.00 -9.20 51.95
N ARG A 137 3.91 -8.32 52.36
CA ARG A 137 4.94 -8.61 53.33
C ARG A 137 4.31 -8.80 54.71
N ARG A 138 4.67 -9.92 55.34
CA ARG A 138 5.01 -10.16 56.76
C ARG A 138 4.61 -9.08 57.76
N HIS A 139 4.00 -9.46 58.89
CA HIS A 139 4.69 -9.58 60.19
C HIS A 139 3.76 -10.08 61.32
N HIS A 140 4.25 -11.07 62.08
CA HIS A 140 4.18 -11.24 63.54
C HIS A 140 2.88 -10.82 64.28
N SER A 141 2.26 -11.77 65.00
CA SER A 141 2.60 -12.08 66.40
C SER A 141 1.47 -12.82 67.15
N SER A 142 1.88 -13.66 68.13
CA SER A 142 1.20 -13.90 69.43
C SER A 142 -0.11 -14.72 69.43
N ARG A 143 -0.11 -15.98 69.91
CA ARG A 143 -0.14 -16.47 71.32
C ARG A 143 -1.54 -16.57 71.94
N HIS A 144 -1.76 -17.73 72.60
CA HIS A 144 -2.69 -18.03 73.69
C HIS A 144 -4.19 -18.17 73.32
N ARG A 145 -4.96 -19.11 73.88
CA ARG A 145 -4.77 -20.12 74.94
C ARG A 145 -5.81 -21.22 74.73
#